data_AF-A0A6M0HNK8-F1
#
_entry.id   AF-A0A6M0HNK8-F1
#
_cell.length_a   1.000
_cell.length_b   1.000
_cell.length_c   1.000
_cell.angle_alpha   90.00
_cell.angle_beta   90.00
_cell.angle_gamma   90.00
#
_symmetry.space_group_name_H-M   'P 1'
#
loop_
_entity.id
_entity.type
_entity.pdbx_description
1 polymer ?
#
loop_
_entity_poly.entity_id
_entity_poly.type
_entity_poly.pdbx_seq_one_letter_code
_entity_poly.pdbx_strand_id
1 'polypeptide(L)'
;MIDIIQALQHRNPGLGPYVLVLRADSRARDLAEPARLNAEAEAWIAQHTPGARLSMEKVLIAPYPGAMPADRDVTVMAFADARQLAAFATAWTGEIEPDEA
;
A
#
# COMPACT_ATOMS: atom_id res chain seq x y z
N MET A 1 -0.69 6.72 -12.49
CA MET A 1 -0.04 5.70 -11.63
C MET A 1 1.46 5.93 -11.44
N ILE A 2 2.24 6.27 -12.47
CA ILE A 2 3.71 6.45 -12.34
C ILE A 2 4.11 7.60 -11.39
N ASP A 3 3.26 8.63 -11.26
CA ASP A 3 3.55 9.85 -10.50
C ASP A 3 3.63 9.63 -8.98
N ILE A 4 2.75 8.79 -8.42
CA ILE A 4 2.67 8.56 -6.96
C ILE A 4 3.92 7.85 -6.45
N ILE A 5 4.35 6.80 -7.14
CA ILE A 5 5.53 6.02 -6.73
C ILE A 5 6.79 6.87 -6.81
N GLN A 6 6.93 7.70 -7.86
CA GLN A 6 8.04 8.63 -7.97
C GLN A 6 8.02 9.68 -6.85
N ALA A 7 6.86 10.27 -6.56
CA ALA A 7 6.69 11.21 -5.46
C ALA A 7 7.05 10.58 -4.10
N LEU A 8 6.61 9.33 -3.86
CA LEU A 8 6.94 8.58 -2.65
C LEU A 8 8.44 8.31 -2.52
N GLN A 9 9.08 7.84 -3.58
CA GLN A 9 10.51 7.53 -3.57
C GLN A 9 11.36 8.79 -3.41
N HIS A 10 10.94 9.92 -4.00
CA HIS A 10 11.63 11.19 -3.83
C HIS A 10 11.53 11.69 -2.38
N ARG A 11 10.36 11.54 -1.75
CA ARG A 11 10.10 11.98 -0.37
C ARG A 11 10.74 11.06 0.67
N ASN A 12 10.65 9.74 0.47
CA ASN A 12 11.15 8.73 1.39
C ASN A 12 11.91 7.63 0.62
N PRO A 13 13.22 7.84 0.34
CA PRO A 13 14.05 6.84 -0.31
C PRO A 13 14.20 5.54 0.50
N GLY A 14 13.93 5.58 1.82
CA GLY A 14 14.04 4.43 2.72
C GLY A 14 12.96 3.36 2.53
N LEU A 15 11.94 3.64 1.72
CA LEU A 15 10.91 2.67 1.32
C LEU A 15 11.46 1.64 0.33
N GLY A 16 12.55 1.95 -0.37
CA GLY A 16 13.11 1.09 -1.40
C GLY A 16 12.24 1.03 -2.67
N PRO A 17 12.63 0.17 -3.63
CA PRO A 17 11.98 0.13 -4.94
C PRO A 17 10.68 -0.69 -4.95
N TYR A 18 10.48 -1.58 -3.99
CA TYR A 18 9.34 -2.51 -3.95
C TYR A 18 8.26 -1.97 -3.01
N VAL A 19 7.45 -1.07 -3.54
CA VAL A 19 6.38 -0.40 -2.79
C VAL A 19 5.01 -0.65 -3.41
N LEU A 20 3.99 -0.74 -2.55
CA LEU A 20 2.59 -0.87 -2.95
C LEU A 20 1.76 0.12 -2.13
N VAL A 21 0.96 0.94 -2.82
CA VAL A 21 0.04 1.89 -2.17
C VAL A 21 -1.28 1.20 -1.88
N LEU A 22 -1.68 1.18 -0.61
CA LEU A 22 -2.97 0.66 -0.18
C LEU A 22 -4.04 1.73 -0.32
N ARG A 23 -5.15 1.38 -0.98
CA ARG A 23 -6.34 2.22 -1.04
C ARG A 23 -6.95 2.41 0.36
N ALA A 24 -7.81 3.41 0.51
CA ALA A 24 -8.57 3.67 1.75
C ALA A 24 -9.46 2.48 2.15
N ASP A 25 -10.06 1.84 1.15
CA ASP A 25 -10.96 0.69 1.26
C ASP A 25 -10.24 -0.66 1.13
N SER A 26 -8.91 -0.69 1.28
CA SER A 26 -8.16 -1.94 1.22
C SER A 26 -8.54 -2.87 2.37
N ARG A 27 -8.88 -4.12 2.05
CA ARG A 27 -9.18 -5.16 3.05
C ARG A 27 -8.03 -5.48 3.99
N ALA A 28 -6.79 -5.14 3.62
CA ALA A 28 -5.63 -5.35 4.49
C ALA A 28 -5.54 -4.32 5.62
N ARG A 29 -6.28 -3.21 5.53
CA ARG A 29 -6.23 -2.11 6.50
C ARG A 29 -7.22 -2.34 7.62
N ASP A 30 -6.87 -1.85 8.79
CA ASP A 30 -7.82 -1.73 9.89
C ASP A 30 -8.82 -0.59 9.60
N LEU A 31 -10.12 -0.87 9.81
CA LEU A 31 -11.20 0.09 9.54
C LEU A 31 -11.27 1.21 10.60
N ALA A 32 -10.87 0.91 11.84
CA ALA A 32 -10.86 1.86 12.95
C ALA A 32 -9.55 2.65 13.02
N GLU A 33 -8.42 2.03 12.64
CA GLU A 33 -7.10 2.64 12.62
C GLU A 33 -6.46 2.53 11.22
N PRO A 34 -6.75 3.48 10.31
CA PRO A 34 -6.31 3.38 8.91
C PRO A 34 -4.78 3.38 8.72
N ALA A 35 -4.02 3.78 9.73
CA ALA A 35 -2.55 3.73 9.77
C ALA A 35 -2.00 2.36 10.18
N ARG A 36 -2.86 1.35 10.36
CA ARG A 36 -2.51 -0.02 10.71
C ARG A 36 -3.09 -1.01 9.71
N LEU A 37 -2.46 -2.18 9.68
CA LEU A 37 -3.04 -3.34 9.05
C LEU A 37 -3.99 -3.99 10.03
N ASN A 38 -4.97 -4.73 9.52
CA ASN A 38 -5.79 -5.57 10.39
C ASN A 38 -4.96 -6.76 10.89
N ALA A 39 -5.46 -7.44 11.93
CA ALA A 39 -4.74 -8.53 12.57
C ALA A 39 -4.40 -9.70 11.61
N GLU A 40 -5.26 -9.98 10.64
CA GLU A 40 -5.03 -11.06 9.66
C GLU A 40 -3.89 -10.72 8.70
N ALA A 41 -3.86 -9.48 8.19
CA ALA A 41 -2.80 -8.98 7.33
C ALA A 41 -1.46 -8.85 8.08
N GLU A 42 -1.46 -8.43 9.34
CA GLU A 42 -0.26 -8.41 10.18
C GLU A 42 0.31 -9.82 10.39
N ALA A 43 -0.54 -10.78 10.75
CA ALA A 43 -0.14 -12.17 10.95
C ALA A 43 0.38 -12.80 9.66
N TRP A 44 -0.23 -12.47 8.52
CA TRP A 44 0.20 -12.95 7.21
C TRP A 44 1.57 -12.37 6.82
N ILE A 45 1.79 -11.06 7.01
CA ILE A 45 3.08 -10.42 6.72
C ILE A 45 4.21 -11.02 7.56
N ALA A 46 3.97 -11.26 8.84
CA ALA A 46 4.96 -11.84 9.73
C ALA A 46 5.46 -13.21 9.24
N GLN A 47 4.61 -13.97 8.54
CA GLN A 47 4.92 -15.30 8.03
C GLN A 47 5.50 -15.28 6.61
N HIS A 48 4.97 -14.42 5.72
CA HIS A 48 5.24 -14.49 4.29
C HIS A 48 6.19 -13.42 3.77
N THR A 49 6.29 -12.29 4.47
CA THR A 49 7.11 -11.14 4.03
C THR A 49 7.89 -10.56 5.21
N PRO A 50 8.82 -11.32 5.81
CA PRO A 50 9.61 -10.82 6.93
C PRO A 50 10.41 -9.59 6.51
N GLY A 51 10.25 -8.51 7.27
CA GLY A 51 10.88 -7.21 6.98
C GLY A 51 10.03 -6.26 6.12
N ALA A 52 8.83 -6.66 5.70
CA ALA A 52 7.89 -5.71 5.12
C ALA A 52 7.48 -4.66 6.16
N ARG A 53 7.29 -3.42 5.71
CA ARG A 53 7.00 -2.27 6.57
C ARG A 53 5.81 -1.51 6.05
N LEU A 54 4.91 -1.15 6.95
CA LEU A 54 3.83 -0.20 6.70
C LEU A 54 4.34 1.20 7.00
N SER A 55 4.09 2.15 6.11
CA SER A 55 4.32 3.58 6.33
C SER A 55 3.10 4.38 5.90
N MET A 56 2.86 5.49 6.57
CA MET A 56 1.89 6.49 6.12
C MET A 56 2.66 7.69 5.57
N GLU A 57 2.45 7.98 4.29
CA GLU A 57 3.22 8.96 3.55
C GLU A 57 2.30 10.07 3.04
N LYS A 58 2.81 11.30 3.03
CA LYS A 58 2.09 12.44 2.48
C LYS A 58 2.65 12.81 1.11
N VAL A 59 1.82 12.76 0.08
CA VAL A 59 2.23 13.00 -1.31
C VAL A 59 1.39 14.09 -1.96
N LEU A 60 2.03 14.88 -2.81
CA LEU A 60 1.35 15.86 -3.66
C LEU A 60 0.86 15.14 -4.91
N ILE A 61 -0.47 15.06 -5.07
CA ILE A 61 -1.10 14.40 -6.22
C ILE A 61 -2.16 15.32 -6.80
N ALA A 62 -2.11 15.51 -8.13
CA ALA A 62 -3.22 16.09 -8.86
C ALA A 62 -4.35 15.05 -8.98
N PRO A 63 -5.60 15.36 -8.59
CA PRO A 63 -6.71 14.40 -8.63
C PRO A 63 -7.08 13.97 -10.06
N TYR A 64 -6.75 14.78 -11.07
CA TYR A 64 -6.90 14.50 -12.50
C TYR A 64 -5.91 15.38 -13.29
N PRO A 65 -5.61 15.03 -14.57
CA PRO A 65 -4.69 15.82 -15.39
C PRO A 65 -5.11 17.30 -15.49
N GLY A 66 -4.17 18.21 -15.23
CA GLY A 66 -4.42 19.66 -15.25
C GLY A 66 -4.99 20.25 -13.96
N ALA A 67 -5.36 19.43 -12.96
CA ALA A 67 -5.74 19.92 -11.64
C ALA A 67 -4.52 20.41 -10.85
N MET A 68 -4.77 21.33 -9.91
CA MET A 68 -3.74 21.74 -8.94
C MET A 68 -3.42 20.56 -8.00
N PRO A 69 -2.15 20.18 -7.82
CA PRO A 69 -1.77 19.14 -6.87
C PRO A 69 -2.17 19.51 -5.44
N ALA A 70 -2.65 18.52 -4.69
CA ALA A 70 -2.96 18.66 -3.28
C ALA A 70 -2.29 17.55 -2.47
N ASP A 71 -1.99 17.85 -1.21
CA ASP A 71 -1.49 16.86 -0.26
C ASP A 71 -2.53 15.75 -0.04
N ARG A 72 -2.08 14.51 -0.10
CA ARG A 72 -2.85 13.33 0.29
C ARG A 72 -2.01 12.40 1.14
N ASP A 73 -2.61 11.94 2.23
CA ASP A 73 -2.05 10.85 3.01
C ASP A 73 -2.36 9.53 2.30
N VAL A 74 -1.32 8.75 2.06
CA VAL A 74 -1.39 7.43 1.44
C VAL A 74 -0.71 6.41 2.35
N THR A 75 -1.29 5.22 2.43
CA THR A 75 -0.70 4.12 3.17
C THR A 75 0.13 3.27 2.21
N VAL A 76 1.37 3.01 2.57
CA VAL A 76 2.36 2.35 1.71
C VAL A 76 2.92 1.13 2.41
N MET A 77 2.91 0.02 1.69
CA MET A 77 3.64 -1.18 2.03
C MET A 77 4.98 -1.19 1.30
N ALA A 78 6.08 -1.30 2.04
CA ALA A 78 7.42 -1.48 1.50
C ALA A 78 7.89 -2.92 1.75
N PHE A 79 8.47 -3.55 0.72
CA PHE A 79 8.90 -4.95 0.75
C PHE A 79 10.40 -5.07 0.49
N ALA A 80 11.01 -6.18 0.93
CA ALA A 80 12.42 -6.43 0.71
C ALA A 80 12.72 -6.76 -0.77
N ASP A 81 11.80 -7.45 -1.45
CA ASP A 81 11.94 -7.86 -2.83
C ASP A 81 10.59 -7.88 -3.59
N ALA A 82 10.67 -8.03 -4.92
CA ALA A 82 9.51 -8.10 -5.79
C ALA A 82 8.61 -9.32 -5.54
N ARG A 83 9.17 -10.44 -5.05
CA ARG A 83 8.41 -11.68 -4.80
C ARG A 83 7.49 -11.49 -3.60
N GLN A 84 7.99 -10.87 -2.54
CA GLN A 84 7.21 -10.51 -1.36
C GLN A 84 6.08 -9.54 -1.71
N LEU A 85 6.38 -8.51 -2.52
CA LEU A 85 5.36 -7.57 -3.01
C LEU A 85 4.27 -8.30 -3.81
N ALA A 86 4.65 -9.14 -4.77
CA ALA A 86 3.71 -9.88 -5.60
C ALA A 86 2.85 -10.85 -4.79
N ALA A 87 3.44 -11.55 -3.81
CA ALA A 87 2.72 -12.43 -2.90
C ALA A 87 1.68 -11.65 -2.10
N PHE A 88 2.05 -10.50 -1.53
CA PHE A 88 1.13 -9.65 -0.79
C PHE A 88 0.01 -9.11 -1.69
N ALA A 89 0.34 -8.57 -2.86
CA ALA A 89 -0.65 -8.07 -3.81
C ALA A 89 -1.67 -9.17 -4.20
N THR A 90 -1.19 -10.38 -4.44
CA THR A 90 -2.05 -11.53 -4.77
C THR A 90 -2.97 -11.88 -3.60
N ALA A 91 -2.41 -11.97 -2.39
CA ALA A 91 -3.16 -12.36 -1.21
C ALA A 91 -4.12 -11.28 -0.72
N TRP A 92 -3.87 -9.98 -0.98
CA TRP A 92 -4.59 -8.88 -0.33
C TRP A 92 -5.28 -7.89 -1.26
N THR A 93 -4.93 -7.86 -2.55
CA THR A 93 -5.51 -6.91 -3.52
C THR A 93 -6.30 -7.58 -4.65
N GLY A 94 -6.40 -8.92 -4.66
CA GLY A 94 -7.27 -9.64 -5.58
C GLY A 94 -8.76 -9.48 -5.24
N GLU A 95 -9.61 -9.55 -6.26
CA GLU A 95 -11.07 -9.64 -6.07
C GLU A 95 -11.42 -10.96 -5.35
N ILE A 96 -12.29 -10.88 -4.36
CA ILE A 96 -13.01 -12.05 -3.86
C ILE A 96 -14.14 -12.25 -4.87
N GLU A 97 -14.14 -13.34 -5.63
CA GLU A 97 -15.34 -13.74 -6.38
C GLU A 97 -16.49 -13.82 -5.36
N PRO A 98 -17.61 -13.10 -5.56
CA PRO A 98 -18.75 -13.25 -4.68
C PRO A 98 -19.18 -14.71 -4.74
N ASP A 99 -19.18 -15.40 -3.59
CA ASP A 99 -19.81 -16.70 -3.46
C ASP A 99 -21.23 -16.57 -4.00
N GLU A 100 -21.55 -17.32 -5.06
CA GLU A 100 -22.91 -17.44 -5.57
C GLU A 100 -23.78 -18.05 -4.45
N ALA A 101 -24.48 -17.20 -3.72
CA ALA A 101 -25.47 -17.56 -2.71
C ALA A 101 -26.86 -17.77 -3.33
#